data_AF-A0A2Y8ZXQ4-F1
#
_entry.id   AF-A0A2Y8ZXQ4-F1
#
_cell.length_a   1.000
_cell.length_b   1.000
_cell.length_c   1.000
_cell.angle_alpha   90.00
_cell.angle_beta   90.00
_cell.angle_gamma   90.00
#
_symmetry.space_group_name_H-M   'P 1'
#
loop_
_entity.id
_entity.type
_entity.pdbx_description
1 polymer ?
#
loop_
_entity_poly.entity_id
_entity_poly.type
_entity_poly.pdbx_seq_one_letter_code
_entity_poly.pdbx_strand_id
1 'polypeptide(L)'
;MLVTSRPHTATQTIVDVVTDGQATTRELEVALEEVIASGHDCAATKLEVHPWSKELLQGSADLLASLGFVPSRAPLPSVASTLGGVEGWTRWSAPLVPAGGEPAPYIGQTTDFTCGAVSLLSALHRSHRSLLGNERDRVSNARDELRWWRKATNMPACDPMTLAVVDAEALGEGSQRPVLHLTSDEPVLVEGYEGDERAFRAQLQRASRDEADWLGIRVDSRWLSDTELLGAVRAGSVVQLLIDEFPMHGWHIPHWITAVAATTTASGQDALVVQDPWVDAEYGETWVSADHLAISIDDIQLMAQFGDPAYRAAIVLPASGH
;
A
#
# COMPACT_ATOMS: atom_id res chain seq x y z
N MET A 1 -4.69 23.99 12.10
CA MET A 1 -5.03 22.74 11.41
C MET A 1 -4.61 21.57 12.28
N LEU A 2 -5.34 20.46 12.23
CA LEU A 2 -4.94 19.23 12.90
C LEU A 2 -4.11 18.39 11.92
N VAL A 3 -2.91 17.99 12.34
CA VAL A 3 -1.96 17.25 11.51
C VAL A 3 -1.59 15.96 12.23
N THR A 4 -1.54 14.87 11.48
CA THR A 4 -1.03 13.57 11.93
C THR A 4 0.02 13.05 10.96
N SER A 5 0.79 12.06 11.40
CA SER A 5 1.74 11.32 10.57
C SER A 5 1.79 9.90 11.06
N ARG A 6 1.65 8.94 10.16
CA ARG A 6 1.87 7.53 10.51
C ARG A 6 3.37 7.33 10.80
N PRO A 7 3.76 6.72 11.93
CA PRO A 7 5.16 6.50 12.27
C PRO A 7 5.94 5.77 11.16
N HIS A 8 7.22 6.10 11.00
CA HIS A 8 8.10 5.53 9.97
C HIS A 8 7.60 5.69 8.53
N THR A 9 6.89 6.77 8.26
CA THR A 9 6.47 7.16 6.91
C THR A 9 6.93 8.57 6.61
N ALA A 10 7.25 8.85 5.35
CA ALA A 10 7.63 10.16 4.87
C ALA A 10 6.39 11.00 4.47
N THR A 11 5.29 10.86 5.20
CA THR A 11 4.01 11.50 4.89
C THR A 11 3.45 12.20 6.12
N GLN A 12 2.97 13.43 5.93
CA GLN A 12 2.10 14.11 6.89
C GLN A 12 0.70 14.28 6.30
N THR A 13 -0.32 14.22 7.15
CA THR A 13 -1.72 14.35 6.76
C THR A 13 -2.38 15.46 7.57
N ILE A 14 -2.94 16.44 6.88
CA ILE A 14 -3.86 17.44 7.44
C ILE A 14 -5.24 16.79 7.53
N VAL A 15 -5.64 16.36 8.72
CA VAL A 15 -6.88 15.59 8.92
C VAL A 15 -8.09 16.50 9.16
N ASP A 16 -7.87 17.73 9.63
CA ASP A 16 -8.96 18.69 9.79
C ASP A 16 -8.49 20.15 9.74
N VAL A 17 -9.38 21.02 9.28
CA VAL A 17 -9.20 22.46 9.21
C VAL A 17 -10.28 23.12 10.06
N VAL A 18 -9.85 23.76 11.15
CA VAL A 18 -10.74 24.47 12.07
C VAL A 18 -10.56 25.97 11.89
N THR A 19 -11.68 26.68 11.76
CA THR A 19 -11.75 28.14 11.67
C THR A 19 -12.83 28.68 12.62
N ASP A 20 -12.78 29.97 12.94
CA ASP A 20 -13.87 30.70 13.58
C ASP A 20 -15.05 31.02 12.65
N GLY A 21 -14.96 30.63 11.37
CA GLY A 21 -15.98 30.84 10.34
C GLY A 21 -15.84 32.17 9.59
N GLN A 22 -14.80 32.97 9.88
CA GLN A 22 -14.49 34.21 9.18
C GLN A 22 -13.17 34.17 8.39
N ALA A 23 -12.47 33.03 8.41
CA ALA A 23 -11.20 32.90 7.70
C ALA A 23 -11.33 33.24 6.22
N THR A 24 -10.47 34.14 5.78
CA THR A 24 -10.29 34.50 4.37
C THR A 24 -9.51 33.41 3.64
N THR A 25 -9.66 33.35 2.32
CA THR A 25 -8.83 32.46 1.46
C THR A 25 -7.34 32.67 1.70
N ARG A 26 -6.91 33.91 1.98
CA ARG A 26 -5.51 34.26 2.24
C ARG A 26 -5.01 33.68 3.57
N GLU A 27 -5.83 33.67 4.61
CA GLU A 27 -5.46 33.06 5.90
C GLU A 27 -5.38 31.52 5.78
N LEU A 28 -6.28 30.92 5.00
CA LEU A 28 -6.22 29.49 4.70
C LEU A 28 -4.95 29.13 3.91
N GLU A 29 -4.59 29.94 2.90
CA GLU A 29 -3.36 29.79 2.13
C GLU A 29 -2.13 29.83 3.04
N VAL A 30 -1.99 30.87 3.87
CA VAL A 30 -0.86 31.01 4.81
C VAL A 30 -0.78 29.83 5.77
N ALA A 31 -1.92 29.39 6.32
CA ALA A 31 -1.96 28.25 7.23
C ALA A 31 -1.55 26.93 6.53
N LEU A 32 -1.96 26.72 5.28
CA LEU A 32 -1.55 25.55 4.49
C LEU A 32 -0.05 25.59 4.20
N GLU A 33 0.49 26.75 3.82
CA GLU A 33 1.93 26.93 3.58
C GLU A 33 2.77 26.65 4.83
N GLU A 34 2.34 27.13 6.00
CA GLU A 34 3.00 26.86 7.28
C GLU A 34 3.03 25.37 7.62
N VAL A 35 1.91 24.66 7.42
CA VAL A 35 1.83 23.21 7.67
C VAL A 35 2.63 22.41 6.66
N ILE A 36 2.61 22.78 5.38
CA ILE A 36 3.48 22.17 4.37
C ILE A 36 4.95 22.34 4.79
N ALA A 37 5.33 23.53 5.24
CA ALA A 37 6.70 23.82 5.66
C ALA A 37 7.10 23.04 6.93
N SER A 38 6.18 22.77 7.87
CA SER A 38 6.50 22.03 9.09
C SER A 38 6.85 20.55 8.85
N GLY A 39 6.38 19.98 7.74
CA GLY A 39 6.72 18.64 7.26
C GLY A 39 8.09 18.60 6.58
N HIS A 40 9.12 19.13 7.24
CA HIS A 40 10.42 19.51 6.66
C HIS A 40 11.11 18.43 5.84
N ASP A 41 10.86 17.13 6.12
CA ASP A 41 11.40 16.02 5.34
C ASP A 41 10.35 15.03 4.82
N CYS A 42 9.11 15.47 4.66
CA CYS A 42 8.07 14.64 4.06
C CYS A 42 8.24 14.58 2.54
N ALA A 43 8.00 13.40 1.96
CA ALA A 43 7.82 13.21 0.53
C ALA A 43 6.41 13.63 0.07
N ALA A 44 5.44 13.60 0.98
CA ALA A 44 4.07 14.03 0.69
C ALA A 44 3.42 14.77 1.86
N THR A 45 2.60 15.77 1.54
CA THR A 45 1.60 16.35 2.45
C THR A 45 0.22 16.01 1.90
N LYS A 46 -0.60 15.36 2.71
CA LYS A 46 -1.97 15.00 2.36
C LYS A 46 -2.97 15.90 3.08
N LEU A 47 -4.16 16.03 2.53
CA LEU A 47 -5.28 16.75 3.12
C LEU A 47 -6.55 15.89 2.99
N GLU A 48 -7.21 15.70 4.13
CA GLU A 48 -8.52 15.07 4.20
C GLU A 48 -9.61 16.14 4.19
N VAL A 49 -10.60 15.97 3.31
CA VAL A 49 -11.79 16.81 3.27
C VAL A 49 -12.99 15.96 3.66
N HIS A 50 -13.35 16.05 4.94
CA HIS A 50 -14.47 15.34 5.53
C HIS A 50 -15.81 15.99 5.15
N PRO A 51 -16.93 15.25 5.13
CA PRO A 51 -18.24 15.81 4.80
C PRO A 51 -18.63 17.05 5.63
N TRP A 52 -18.24 17.08 6.91
CA TRP A 52 -18.52 18.21 7.80
C TRP A 52 -17.64 19.44 7.55
N SER A 53 -16.49 19.28 6.89
CA SER A 53 -15.58 20.39 6.53
C SER A 53 -15.67 20.79 5.07
N LYS A 54 -16.49 20.11 4.25
CA LYS A 54 -16.67 20.42 2.82
C LYS A 54 -17.14 21.84 2.54
N GLU A 55 -18.05 22.38 3.35
CA GLU A 55 -18.54 23.75 3.16
C GLU A 55 -17.43 24.78 3.39
N LEU A 56 -16.56 24.55 4.38
CA LEU A 56 -15.41 25.41 4.67
C LEU A 56 -14.41 25.43 3.52
N LEU A 57 -14.15 24.26 2.94
CA LEU A 57 -13.21 24.10 1.84
C LEU A 57 -13.90 24.22 0.46
N GLN A 58 -15.15 24.66 0.41
CA GLN A 58 -15.88 24.80 -0.84
C GLN A 58 -15.21 25.86 -1.72
N GLY A 59 -14.88 25.49 -2.96
CA GLY A 59 -14.17 26.37 -3.89
C GLY A 59 -12.67 26.52 -3.59
N SER A 60 -12.11 25.76 -2.64
CA SER A 60 -10.67 25.76 -2.36
C SER A 60 -9.85 24.95 -3.37
N ALA A 61 -10.48 24.27 -4.33
CA ALA A 61 -9.80 23.45 -5.33
C ALA A 61 -8.72 24.22 -6.10
N ASP A 62 -9.00 25.47 -6.51
CA ASP A 62 -8.04 26.32 -7.21
C ASP A 62 -6.86 26.72 -6.31
N LEU A 63 -7.13 26.98 -5.03
CA LEU A 63 -6.10 27.27 -4.01
C LEU A 63 -5.23 26.03 -3.74
N LEU A 64 -5.84 24.87 -3.55
CA LEU A 64 -5.12 23.61 -3.35
C LEU A 64 -4.23 23.29 -4.56
N ALA A 65 -4.77 23.45 -5.76
CA ALA A 65 -4.01 23.29 -7.00
C ALA A 65 -2.85 24.30 -7.11
N SER A 66 -3.04 25.57 -6.74
CA SER A 66 -1.96 26.56 -6.75
C SER A 66 -0.85 26.26 -5.74
N LEU A 67 -1.18 25.55 -4.65
CA LEU A 67 -0.23 25.05 -3.65
C LEU A 67 0.40 23.68 -4.05
N GLY A 68 0.01 23.12 -5.18
CA GLY A 68 0.55 21.88 -5.73
C GLY A 68 -0.13 20.60 -5.23
N PHE A 69 -1.28 20.71 -4.57
CA PHE A 69 -2.10 19.54 -4.28
C PHE A 69 -2.80 19.04 -5.55
N VAL A 70 -2.85 17.72 -5.69
CA VAL A 70 -3.67 17.03 -6.69
C VAL A 70 -4.74 16.21 -5.97
N PRO A 71 -5.96 16.11 -6.52
CA PRO A 71 -7.00 15.27 -5.92
C PRO A 71 -6.58 13.79 -6.02
N SER A 72 -6.69 13.06 -4.92
CA SER A 72 -6.52 11.62 -4.91
C SER A 72 -7.68 10.96 -5.66
N ARG A 73 -7.42 9.81 -6.31
CA ARG A 73 -8.46 9.04 -6.98
C ARG A 73 -9.48 8.56 -5.95
N ALA A 74 -10.77 8.62 -6.30
CA ALA A 74 -11.82 8.11 -5.41
C ALA A 74 -11.57 6.64 -5.05
N PRO A 75 -11.66 6.27 -3.76
CA PRO A 75 -11.40 4.91 -3.32
C PRO A 75 -12.52 3.96 -3.75
N LEU A 76 -12.21 2.68 -3.79
CA LEU A 76 -13.19 1.62 -3.97
C LEU A 76 -13.96 1.38 -2.65
N PRO A 77 -15.30 1.24 -2.70
CA PRO A 77 -16.12 0.88 -1.56
C PRO A 77 -15.62 -0.38 -0.84
N SER A 78 -15.10 -0.23 0.38
CA SER A 78 -14.50 -1.31 1.17
C SER A 78 -14.63 -1.05 2.68
N VAL A 79 -13.74 -0.26 3.26
CA VAL A 79 -13.74 0.15 4.69
C VAL A 79 -14.58 1.41 4.93
N ALA A 80 -14.91 1.70 6.19
CA ALA A 80 -15.83 2.80 6.55
C ALA A 80 -15.45 4.15 5.94
N SER A 81 -14.15 4.50 5.98
CA SER A 81 -13.64 5.77 5.46
C SER A 81 -13.79 5.90 3.93
N THR A 82 -13.79 4.79 3.18
CA THR A 82 -14.04 4.80 1.71
C THR A 82 -15.50 5.05 1.34
N LEU A 83 -16.42 4.94 2.31
CA LEU A 83 -17.85 5.15 2.12
C LEU A 83 -18.32 6.49 2.70
N GLY A 84 -17.55 7.02 3.65
CA GLY A 84 -17.86 8.21 4.43
C GLY A 84 -17.77 9.53 3.67
N GLY A 85 -17.51 9.51 2.35
CA GLY A 85 -17.45 10.72 1.53
C GLY A 85 -16.25 11.63 1.82
N VAL A 86 -15.22 11.11 2.49
CA VAL A 86 -13.93 11.77 2.70
C VAL A 86 -13.20 11.85 1.37
N GLU A 87 -12.81 13.05 0.97
CA GLU A 87 -11.99 13.30 -0.21
C GLU A 87 -10.52 13.49 0.20
N GLY A 88 -9.60 12.95 -0.60
CA GLY A 88 -8.17 13.09 -0.37
C GLY A 88 -7.54 14.03 -1.38
N TRP A 89 -6.59 14.84 -0.92
CA TRP A 89 -5.70 15.64 -1.75
C TRP A 89 -4.26 15.36 -1.35
N THR A 90 -3.36 15.27 -2.32
CA THR A 90 -1.94 14.99 -2.07
C THR A 90 -1.05 16.00 -2.76
N ARG A 91 -0.13 16.60 -2.01
CA ARG A 91 0.97 17.41 -2.53
C ARG A 91 2.26 16.61 -2.38
N TRP A 92 2.92 16.33 -3.50
CA TRP A 92 4.22 15.65 -3.52
C TRP A 92 5.37 16.66 -3.46
N SER A 93 6.40 16.36 -2.68
CA SER A 93 7.63 17.16 -2.61
C SER A 93 8.51 17.00 -3.85
N ALA A 94 8.45 15.83 -4.48
CA ALA A 94 9.10 15.52 -5.75
C ALA A 94 8.17 14.70 -6.67
N PRO A 95 8.37 14.75 -8.00
CA PRO A 95 7.55 13.99 -8.94
C PRO A 95 7.58 12.48 -8.68
N LEU A 96 6.46 11.81 -8.95
CA LEU A 96 6.36 10.36 -8.93
C LEU A 96 7.02 9.74 -10.17
N VAL A 97 7.63 8.57 -9.99
CA VAL A 97 8.23 7.76 -11.05
C VAL A 97 7.71 6.32 -10.98
N PRO A 98 7.13 5.76 -12.06
CA PRO A 98 6.95 6.37 -13.38
C PRO A 98 5.94 7.53 -13.37
N ALA A 99 6.17 8.52 -14.24
CA ALA A 99 5.25 9.63 -14.42
C ALA A 99 4.06 9.24 -15.32
N GLY A 100 2.89 9.85 -15.11
CA GLY A 100 1.83 9.89 -16.13
C GLY A 100 0.89 8.68 -16.23
N GLY A 101 0.75 7.87 -15.17
CA GLY A 101 -0.31 6.85 -15.08
C GLY A 101 -1.48 7.31 -14.19
N GLU A 102 -2.70 6.86 -14.47
CA GLU A 102 -3.80 7.00 -13.50
C GLU A 102 -3.47 6.11 -12.29
N PRO A 103 -3.38 6.67 -11.06
CA PRO A 103 -3.11 5.87 -9.88
C PRO A 103 -4.20 4.82 -9.66
N ALA A 104 -3.84 3.65 -9.13
CA ALA A 104 -4.84 2.66 -8.74
C ALA A 104 -5.73 3.27 -7.63
N PRO A 105 -7.06 3.07 -7.64
CA PRO A 105 -7.90 3.52 -6.56
C PRO A 105 -7.54 2.72 -5.30
N TYR A 106 -7.64 3.37 -4.14
CA TYR A 106 -7.44 2.70 -2.87
C TYR A 106 -8.54 1.67 -2.60
N ILE A 107 -8.17 0.51 -2.07
CA ILE A 107 -9.08 -0.46 -1.47
C ILE A 107 -8.50 -0.89 -0.12
N GLY A 108 -9.29 -0.73 0.94
CA GLY A 108 -8.89 -1.15 2.29
C GLY A 108 -9.31 -2.59 2.54
N GLN A 109 -8.52 -3.31 3.35
CA GLN A 109 -8.92 -4.65 3.80
C GLN A 109 -10.10 -4.59 4.76
N THR A 110 -11.04 -5.52 4.61
CA THR A 110 -12.27 -5.55 5.42
C THR A 110 -12.18 -6.54 6.60
N THR A 111 -11.07 -7.27 6.72
CA THR A 111 -10.79 -8.19 7.83
C THR A 111 -9.35 -8.03 8.32
N ASP A 112 -9.03 -8.63 9.47
CA ASP A 112 -7.69 -8.57 10.09
C ASP A 112 -6.63 -9.47 9.41
N PHE A 113 -6.99 -10.17 8.34
CA PHE A 113 -6.14 -11.24 7.78
C PHE A 113 -6.07 -11.28 6.24
N THR A 114 -6.69 -10.33 5.56
CA THR A 114 -6.81 -10.31 4.08
C THR A 114 -5.80 -9.40 3.40
N CYS A 115 -4.84 -8.80 4.12
CA CYS A 115 -3.84 -7.87 3.57
C CYS A 115 -3.13 -8.37 2.31
N GLY A 116 -2.73 -9.65 2.27
CA GLY A 116 -2.10 -10.25 1.09
C GLY A 116 -3.03 -10.31 -0.12
N ALA A 117 -4.32 -10.61 0.10
CA ALA A 117 -5.31 -10.61 -0.98
C ALA A 117 -5.60 -9.20 -1.50
N VAL A 118 -5.67 -8.20 -0.61
CA VAL A 118 -5.86 -6.81 -1.01
C VAL A 118 -4.62 -6.26 -1.72
N SER A 119 -3.42 -6.66 -1.31
CA SER A 119 -2.18 -6.34 -2.02
C SER A 119 -2.16 -6.92 -3.45
N LEU A 120 -2.66 -8.15 -3.66
CA LEU A 120 -2.92 -8.71 -5.00
C LEU A 120 -3.92 -7.86 -5.80
N LEU A 121 -5.05 -7.46 -5.20
CA LEU A 121 -6.05 -6.61 -5.86
C LEU A 121 -5.45 -5.26 -6.30
N SER A 122 -4.74 -4.58 -5.40
CA SER A 122 -4.05 -3.32 -5.69
C SER A 122 -2.99 -3.48 -6.78
N ALA A 123 -2.20 -4.55 -6.73
CA ALA A 123 -1.12 -4.77 -7.68
C ALA A 123 -1.64 -4.99 -9.12
N LEU A 124 -2.74 -5.73 -9.26
CA LEU A 124 -3.33 -6.01 -10.57
C LEU A 124 -4.15 -4.84 -11.11
N HIS A 125 -4.76 -4.03 -10.23
CA HIS A 125 -5.45 -2.81 -10.65
C HIS A 125 -4.48 -1.84 -11.35
N ARG A 126 -3.26 -1.71 -10.84
CA ARG A 126 -2.20 -0.90 -11.45
C ARG A 126 -1.81 -1.38 -12.87
N SER A 127 -2.02 -2.66 -13.15
CA SER A 127 -1.84 -3.30 -14.46
C SER A 127 -3.10 -3.20 -15.34
N HIS A 128 -4.04 -2.30 -15.00
CA HIS A 128 -5.35 -2.14 -15.67
C HIS A 128 -6.20 -3.42 -15.68
N ARG A 129 -5.95 -4.34 -14.74
CA ARG A 129 -6.72 -5.58 -14.57
C ARG A 129 -7.46 -5.51 -13.24
N SER A 130 -8.77 -5.28 -13.30
CA SER A 130 -9.60 -5.42 -12.12
C SER A 130 -9.98 -6.88 -11.91
N LEU A 131 -9.71 -7.39 -10.71
CA LEU A 131 -10.20 -8.70 -10.27
C LEU A 131 -11.56 -8.61 -9.56
N LEU A 132 -12.10 -7.40 -9.41
CA LEU A 132 -13.37 -7.15 -8.75
C LEU A 132 -14.50 -7.28 -9.77
N GLY A 133 -15.54 -8.05 -9.42
CA GLY A 133 -16.68 -8.26 -10.32
C GLY A 133 -17.58 -7.03 -10.47
N ASN A 134 -17.61 -6.16 -9.46
CA ASN A 134 -18.32 -4.89 -9.49
C ASN A 134 -17.68 -3.89 -8.51
N GLU A 135 -16.73 -3.12 -9.01
CA GLU A 135 -15.96 -2.13 -8.23
C GLU A 135 -16.82 -1.11 -7.47
N ARG A 136 -18.06 -0.86 -7.91
CA ARG A 136 -18.97 0.11 -7.28
C ARG A 136 -19.78 -0.47 -6.13
N ASP A 137 -19.74 -1.79 -5.93
CA ASP A 137 -20.55 -2.47 -4.93
C ASP A 137 -19.68 -3.03 -3.80
N ARG A 138 -19.84 -2.47 -2.61
CA ARG A 138 -19.08 -2.86 -1.40
C ARG A 138 -19.21 -4.35 -1.11
N VAL A 139 -20.41 -4.91 -1.26
CA VAL A 139 -20.68 -6.32 -0.93
C VAL A 139 -19.98 -7.25 -1.92
N SER A 140 -20.00 -6.92 -3.22
CA SER A 140 -19.22 -7.64 -4.22
C SER A 140 -17.73 -7.54 -3.94
N ASN A 141 -17.21 -6.34 -3.63
CA ASN A 141 -15.79 -6.13 -3.37
C ASN A 141 -15.31 -6.98 -2.17
N ALA A 142 -16.04 -6.97 -1.05
CA ALA A 142 -15.71 -7.80 0.12
C ALA A 142 -15.78 -9.30 -0.17
N ARG A 143 -16.72 -9.74 -1.03
CA ARG A 143 -16.80 -11.13 -1.47
C ARG A 143 -15.59 -11.52 -2.32
N ASP A 144 -15.17 -10.64 -3.22
CA ASP A 144 -14.03 -10.89 -4.10
C ASP A 144 -12.71 -10.87 -3.30
N GLU A 145 -12.54 -9.95 -2.35
CA GLU A 145 -11.45 -9.97 -1.37
C GLU A 145 -11.34 -11.33 -0.67
N LEU A 146 -12.42 -11.82 -0.05
CA LEU A 146 -12.44 -13.12 0.62
C LEU A 146 -12.19 -14.29 -0.35
N ARG A 147 -12.65 -14.17 -1.61
CA ARG A 147 -12.43 -15.19 -2.64
C ARG A 147 -10.96 -15.32 -2.98
N TRP A 148 -10.26 -14.19 -3.13
CA TRP A 148 -8.84 -14.17 -3.43
C TRP A 148 -8.00 -14.56 -2.20
N TRP A 149 -8.40 -14.14 -1.00
CA TRP A 149 -7.78 -14.63 0.23
C TRP A 149 -7.86 -16.15 0.36
N ARG A 150 -9.02 -16.77 0.09
CA ARG A 150 -9.15 -18.25 0.12
C ARG A 150 -8.23 -18.97 -0.85
N LYS A 151 -7.78 -18.31 -1.92
CA LYS A 151 -6.82 -18.87 -2.86
C LYS A 151 -5.37 -18.67 -2.40
N ALA A 152 -5.07 -17.52 -1.80
CA ALA A 152 -3.71 -17.10 -1.46
C ALA A 152 -3.26 -17.49 -0.04
N THR A 153 -4.15 -17.99 0.81
CA THR A 153 -3.89 -18.23 2.23
C THR A 153 -3.48 -19.67 2.54
N ASN A 154 -2.54 -19.81 3.49
CA ASN A 154 -2.26 -21.06 4.21
C ASN A 154 -2.84 -21.05 5.64
N MET A 155 -3.91 -20.27 5.85
CA MET A 155 -4.75 -20.17 7.05
C MET A 155 -4.06 -19.59 8.30
N PRO A 156 -4.20 -18.29 8.64
CA PRO A 156 -4.88 -17.23 7.88
C PRO A 156 -3.94 -16.38 7.01
N ALA A 157 -2.62 -16.48 7.22
CA ALA A 157 -1.65 -15.68 6.49
C ALA A 157 -1.54 -16.11 5.01
N CYS A 158 -1.37 -15.12 4.13
CA CYS A 158 -0.92 -15.36 2.75
C CYS A 158 0.61 -15.41 2.77
N ASP A 159 1.20 -16.60 2.68
CA ASP A 159 2.66 -16.72 2.60
C ASP A 159 3.18 -16.30 1.21
N PRO A 160 4.47 -15.94 1.11
CA PRO A 160 5.03 -15.42 -0.13
C PRO A 160 4.93 -16.37 -1.32
N MET A 161 5.04 -17.68 -1.10
CA MET A 161 5.03 -18.66 -2.20
C MET A 161 3.62 -18.80 -2.76
N THR A 162 2.62 -19.00 -1.89
CA THR A 162 1.22 -19.12 -2.29
C THR A 162 0.72 -17.83 -2.93
N LEU A 163 1.08 -16.67 -2.39
CA LEU A 163 0.70 -15.38 -2.97
C LEU A 163 1.26 -15.22 -4.40
N ALA A 164 2.55 -15.53 -4.62
CA ALA A 164 3.17 -15.43 -5.95
C ALA A 164 2.52 -16.38 -6.98
N VAL A 165 2.13 -17.60 -6.57
CA VAL A 165 1.34 -18.51 -7.41
C VAL A 165 0.03 -17.87 -7.83
N VAL A 166 -0.72 -17.32 -6.87
CA VAL A 166 -2.02 -16.69 -7.14
C VAL A 166 -1.87 -15.42 -7.98
N ASP A 167 -0.82 -14.61 -7.79
CA ASP A 167 -0.49 -13.48 -8.68
C ASP A 167 -0.29 -13.97 -10.13
N ALA A 168 0.49 -15.04 -10.32
CA ALA A 168 0.76 -15.60 -11.64
C ALA A 168 -0.50 -16.15 -12.32
N GLU A 169 -1.38 -16.81 -11.57
CA GLU A 169 -2.68 -17.27 -12.07
C GLU A 169 -3.59 -16.10 -12.45
N ALA A 170 -3.65 -15.07 -11.61
CA ALA A 170 -4.49 -13.90 -11.81
C ALA A 170 -4.04 -13.03 -12.99
N LEU A 171 -2.73 -12.96 -13.26
CA LEU A 171 -2.17 -12.36 -14.47
C LEU A 171 -2.57 -13.11 -15.75
N GLY A 172 -2.91 -14.40 -15.63
CA GLY A 172 -3.33 -15.25 -16.73
C GLY A 172 -2.20 -15.76 -17.62
N GLU A 173 -2.57 -16.63 -18.57
CA GLU A 173 -1.63 -17.20 -19.54
C GLU A 173 -1.08 -16.12 -20.48
N GLY A 174 0.21 -16.21 -20.82
CA GLY A 174 0.90 -15.29 -21.73
C GLY A 174 1.43 -14.00 -21.09
N SER A 175 1.06 -13.70 -19.85
CA SER A 175 1.65 -12.60 -19.08
C SER A 175 3.06 -12.97 -18.58
N GLN A 176 3.92 -11.96 -18.41
CA GLN A 176 5.21 -12.18 -17.74
C GLN A 176 4.96 -12.66 -16.31
N ARG A 177 5.70 -13.69 -15.89
CA ARG A 177 5.55 -14.26 -14.54
C ARG A 177 6.10 -13.31 -13.48
N PRO A 178 5.51 -13.29 -12.27
CA PRO A 178 6.11 -12.60 -11.15
C PRO A 178 7.46 -13.25 -10.78
N VAL A 179 8.31 -12.47 -10.11
CA VAL A 179 9.54 -12.97 -9.51
C VAL A 179 9.41 -12.85 -7.99
N LEU A 180 9.53 -13.98 -7.29
CA LEU A 180 9.54 -14.02 -5.83
C LEU A 180 10.98 -13.90 -5.34
N HIS A 181 11.23 -12.94 -4.46
CA HIS A 181 12.44 -12.82 -3.67
C HIS A 181 12.13 -13.25 -2.24
N LEU A 182 12.77 -14.31 -1.75
CA LEU A 182 12.54 -14.85 -0.41
C LEU A 182 13.88 -15.28 0.21
N THR A 183 14.30 -14.67 1.32
CA THR A 183 15.63 -14.98 1.89
C THR A 183 15.70 -16.28 2.67
N SER A 184 14.57 -16.92 2.97
CA SER A 184 14.49 -18.17 3.71
C SER A 184 14.19 -19.34 2.79
N ASP A 185 14.91 -20.46 2.98
CA ASP A 185 14.58 -21.74 2.39
C ASP A 185 13.72 -22.62 3.34
N GLU A 186 13.51 -22.15 4.58
CA GLU A 186 12.63 -22.77 5.58
C GLU A 186 11.20 -22.19 5.50
N PRO A 187 10.17 -22.92 6.00
CA PRO A 187 8.81 -22.43 6.07
C PRO A 187 8.71 -21.11 6.86
N VAL A 188 7.99 -20.14 6.30
CA VAL A 188 7.82 -18.78 6.84
C VAL A 188 6.39 -18.52 7.32
N LEU A 189 6.16 -17.50 8.13
CA LEU A 189 4.87 -17.16 8.73
C LEU A 189 4.27 -18.31 9.54
N VAL A 190 5.14 -19.06 10.23
CA VAL A 190 4.77 -20.23 11.04
C VAL A 190 5.18 -20.13 12.51
N GLU A 191 5.68 -18.98 12.94
CA GLU A 191 6.28 -18.73 14.26
C GLU A 191 5.26 -18.90 15.40
N GLY A 192 3.99 -18.60 15.13
CA GLY A 192 2.89 -18.76 16.09
C GLY A 192 2.31 -20.18 16.17
N TYR A 193 2.86 -21.15 15.44
CA TYR A 193 2.32 -22.52 15.36
C TYR A 193 3.33 -23.58 15.82
N GLU A 194 2.81 -24.66 16.40
CA GLU A 194 3.58 -25.81 16.86
C GLU A 194 3.00 -27.14 16.33
N GLY A 195 3.78 -28.22 16.44
CA GLY A 195 3.34 -29.58 16.12
C GLY A 195 2.72 -29.72 14.73
N ASP A 196 1.55 -30.36 14.67
CA ASP A 196 0.84 -30.67 13.43
C ASP A 196 0.41 -29.41 12.66
N GLU A 197 0.02 -28.33 13.36
CA GLU A 197 -0.39 -27.06 12.73
C GLU A 197 0.78 -26.41 11.97
N ARG A 198 2.00 -26.46 12.53
CA ARG A 198 3.21 -25.99 11.86
C ARG A 198 3.59 -26.89 10.68
N ALA A 199 3.54 -28.21 10.89
CA ALA A 199 3.89 -29.19 9.87
C ALA A 199 2.95 -29.12 8.65
N PHE A 200 1.65 -28.93 8.89
CA PHE A 200 0.63 -28.76 7.87
C PHE A 200 0.86 -27.50 7.03
N ARG A 201 1.10 -26.34 7.66
CA ARG A 201 1.40 -25.09 6.91
C ARG A 201 2.68 -25.19 6.09
N ALA A 202 3.71 -25.81 6.66
CA ALA A 202 4.94 -26.09 5.92
C ALA A 202 4.69 -27.03 4.72
N GLN A 203 3.75 -27.98 4.83
CA GLN A 203 3.36 -28.83 3.72
C GLN A 203 2.63 -28.04 2.62
N LEU A 204 1.73 -27.13 2.98
CA LEU A 204 1.04 -26.27 2.02
C LEU A 204 2.05 -25.39 1.25
N GLN A 205 3.00 -24.77 1.94
CA GLN A 205 4.05 -23.98 1.28
C GLN A 205 4.91 -24.80 0.31
N ARG A 206 5.20 -26.07 0.64
CA ARG A 206 5.89 -26.98 -0.30
C ARG A 206 5.05 -27.28 -1.53
N ALA A 207 3.74 -27.50 -1.37
CA ALA A 207 2.85 -27.69 -2.51
C ALA A 207 2.80 -26.44 -3.41
N SER A 208 2.72 -25.24 -2.82
CA SER A 208 2.79 -23.98 -3.57
C SER A 208 4.14 -23.78 -4.27
N ARG A 209 5.25 -24.30 -3.70
CA ARG A 209 6.55 -24.30 -4.37
C ARG A 209 6.54 -25.21 -5.60
N ASP A 210 5.97 -26.41 -5.50
CA ASP A 210 5.84 -27.31 -6.66
C ASP A 210 4.96 -26.68 -7.76
N GLU A 211 3.90 -25.96 -7.38
CA GLU A 211 3.03 -25.20 -8.29
C GLU A 211 3.77 -24.01 -8.94
N ALA A 212 4.57 -23.27 -8.16
CA ALA A 212 5.40 -22.18 -8.66
C ALA A 212 6.40 -22.67 -9.71
N ASP A 213 7.06 -23.80 -9.45
CA ASP A 213 7.98 -24.45 -10.40
C ASP A 213 7.23 -24.87 -11.69
N TRP A 214 6.02 -25.41 -11.56
CA TRP A 214 5.18 -25.79 -12.71
C TRP A 214 4.74 -24.57 -13.54
N LEU A 215 4.40 -23.45 -12.89
CA LEU A 215 4.02 -22.20 -13.54
C LEU A 215 5.22 -21.44 -14.15
N GLY A 216 6.45 -21.86 -13.83
CA GLY A 216 7.68 -21.20 -14.25
C GLY A 216 7.94 -19.88 -13.51
N ILE A 217 7.48 -19.77 -12.27
CA ILE A 217 7.74 -18.62 -11.40
C ILE A 217 9.19 -18.69 -10.92
N ARG A 218 9.94 -17.61 -11.11
CA ARG A 218 11.32 -17.53 -10.62
C ARG A 218 11.31 -17.21 -9.13
N VAL A 219 12.02 -18.03 -8.34
CA VAL A 219 12.24 -17.79 -6.91
C VAL A 219 13.72 -17.55 -6.66
N ASP A 220 14.06 -16.35 -6.22
CA ASP A 220 15.41 -15.92 -5.88
C ASP A 220 15.59 -15.97 -4.36
N SER A 221 16.49 -16.84 -3.86
CA SER A 221 16.82 -16.97 -2.42
C SER A 221 17.68 -15.81 -1.89
N ARG A 222 17.25 -14.56 -2.12
CA ARG A 222 17.94 -13.32 -1.72
C ARG A 222 16.99 -12.15 -1.61
N TRP A 223 17.42 -11.10 -0.91
CA TRP A 223 16.76 -9.80 -0.92
C TRP A 223 17.17 -8.97 -2.16
N LEU A 224 16.28 -8.06 -2.56
CA LEU A 224 16.55 -7.02 -3.55
C LEU A 224 17.42 -5.93 -2.92
N SER A 225 18.44 -5.45 -3.62
CA SER A 225 19.12 -4.23 -3.19
C SER A 225 18.22 -3.01 -3.39
N ASP A 226 18.49 -1.90 -2.70
CA ASP A 226 17.73 -0.65 -2.83
C ASP A 226 17.61 -0.19 -4.28
N THR A 227 18.72 -0.27 -5.03
CA THR A 227 18.75 0.05 -6.47
C THR A 227 17.86 -0.86 -7.32
N GLU A 228 17.76 -2.15 -7.00
CA GLU A 228 16.91 -3.08 -7.74
C GLU A 228 15.44 -2.83 -7.42
N LEU A 229 15.11 -2.60 -6.15
CA LEU A 229 13.75 -2.32 -5.70
C LEU A 229 13.22 -1.02 -6.30
N LEU A 230 13.97 0.08 -6.14
CA LEU A 230 13.64 1.37 -6.75
C LEU A 230 13.65 1.29 -8.27
N GLY A 231 14.61 0.57 -8.86
CA GLY A 231 14.72 0.37 -10.30
C GLY A 231 13.50 -0.33 -10.89
N ALA A 232 13.03 -1.40 -10.25
CA ALA A 232 11.84 -2.14 -10.66
C ALA A 232 10.60 -1.23 -10.65
N VAL A 233 10.37 -0.53 -9.54
CA VAL A 233 9.20 0.36 -9.40
C VAL A 233 9.28 1.53 -10.39
N ARG A 234 10.45 2.16 -10.55
CA ARG A 234 10.67 3.25 -11.52
C ARG A 234 10.45 2.79 -12.98
N ALA A 235 10.72 1.53 -13.28
CA ALA A 235 10.45 0.92 -14.59
C ALA A 235 8.96 0.55 -14.79
N GLY A 236 8.11 0.79 -13.79
CA GLY A 236 6.67 0.52 -13.84
C GLY A 236 6.25 -0.87 -13.37
N SER A 237 7.18 -1.66 -12.82
CA SER A 237 6.81 -2.88 -12.10
C SER A 237 6.09 -2.52 -10.80
N VAL A 238 5.23 -3.42 -10.35
CA VAL A 238 4.62 -3.35 -9.02
C VAL A 238 5.36 -4.30 -8.11
N VAL A 239 5.60 -3.90 -6.86
CA VAL A 239 6.27 -4.75 -5.88
C VAL A 239 5.41 -4.90 -4.64
N GLN A 240 5.00 -6.13 -4.33
CA GLN A 240 4.39 -6.45 -3.04
C GLN A 240 5.52 -6.76 -2.05
N LEU A 241 5.43 -6.18 -0.86
CA LEU A 241 6.45 -6.31 0.19
C LEU A 241 5.81 -6.91 1.44
N LEU A 242 6.44 -7.94 1.98
CA LEU A 242 6.13 -8.43 3.32
C LEU A 242 6.90 -7.57 4.33
N ILE A 243 6.17 -6.98 5.27
CA ILE A 243 6.72 -6.15 6.33
C ILE A 243 6.27 -6.66 7.71
N ASP A 244 7.01 -6.25 8.74
CA ASP A 244 6.50 -6.22 10.12
C ASP A 244 5.79 -4.88 10.33
N GLU A 245 4.55 -4.89 10.81
CA GLU A 245 3.81 -3.67 11.12
C GLU A 245 4.36 -2.90 12.31
N PHE A 246 5.22 -3.49 13.13
CA PHE A 246 5.64 -2.91 14.40
C PHE A 246 6.13 -1.45 14.28
N PRO A 247 6.96 -1.07 13.29
CA PRO A 247 7.35 0.33 13.12
C PRO A 247 6.18 1.28 12.84
N MET A 248 5.12 0.86 12.14
CA MET A 248 3.99 1.73 11.79
C MET A 248 2.89 1.73 12.86
N HIS A 249 2.53 0.56 13.38
CA HIS A 249 1.34 0.37 14.21
C HIS A 249 1.66 -0.14 15.63
N GLY A 250 2.92 -0.48 15.92
CA GLY A 250 3.36 -0.91 17.26
C GLY A 250 3.09 -2.38 17.59
N TRP A 251 2.68 -3.19 16.61
CA TRP A 251 2.39 -4.62 16.78
C TRP A 251 3.22 -5.48 15.84
N HIS A 252 3.80 -6.56 16.37
CA HIS A 252 4.54 -7.54 15.55
C HIS A 252 3.57 -8.45 14.80
N ILE A 253 3.17 -8.01 13.61
CA ILE A 253 2.23 -8.71 12.74
C ILE A 253 2.79 -8.68 11.31
N PRO A 254 2.84 -9.82 10.61
CA PRO A 254 3.28 -9.85 9.22
C PRO A 254 2.20 -9.24 8.33
N HIS A 255 2.60 -8.30 7.49
CA HIS A 255 1.66 -7.53 6.67
C HIS A 255 2.17 -7.31 5.25
N TRP A 256 1.25 -7.26 4.29
CA TRP A 256 1.56 -7.04 2.88
C TRP A 256 1.15 -5.63 2.46
N ILE A 257 2.11 -4.91 1.87
CA ILE A 257 1.90 -3.61 1.24
C ILE A 257 2.31 -3.66 -0.24
N THR A 258 1.79 -2.74 -1.05
CA THR A 258 2.03 -2.74 -2.51
C THR A 258 2.69 -1.44 -2.98
N ALA A 259 3.96 -1.50 -3.39
CA ALA A 259 4.70 -0.38 -3.97
C ALA A 259 4.41 -0.22 -5.46
N VAL A 260 4.01 0.99 -5.87
CA VAL A 260 3.52 1.29 -7.24
C VAL A 260 4.24 2.44 -7.93
N ALA A 261 4.97 3.27 -7.16
CA ALA A 261 5.79 4.36 -7.66
C ALA A 261 6.95 4.64 -6.69
N ALA A 262 7.91 5.44 -7.13
CA ALA A 262 8.98 5.98 -6.31
C ALA A 262 8.98 7.50 -6.37
N THR A 263 9.50 8.14 -5.34
CA THR A 263 9.69 9.59 -5.24
C THR A 263 10.91 9.88 -4.36
N THR A 264 11.13 11.13 -4.00
CA THR A 264 12.11 11.53 -2.98
C THR A 264 11.46 12.40 -1.92
N THR A 265 11.99 12.34 -0.70
CA THR A 265 11.66 13.29 0.37
C THR A 265 12.09 14.71 0.00
N ALA A 266 11.69 15.70 0.79
CA ALA A 266 12.15 17.08 0.61
C ALA A 266 13.66 17.23 0.78
N SER A 267 14.32 16.38 1.59
CA SER A 267 15.78 16.32 1.72
C SER A 267 16.48 15.54 0.59
N GLY A 268 15.72 14.86 -0.27
CA GLY A 268 16.25 14.09 -1.40
C GLY A 268 16.52 12.62 -1.11
N GLN A 269 16.01 12.06 0.00
CA GLN A 269 16.08 10.62 0.25
C GLN A 269 15.09 9.86 -0.66
N ASP A 270 15.51 8.73 -1.21
CA ASP A 270 14.64 7.88 -2.01
C ASP A 270 13.50 7.29 -1.17
N ALA A 271 12.29 7.26 -1.72
CA ALA A 271 11.10 6.73 -1.09
C ALA A 271 10.28 5.88 -2.07
N LEU A 272 9.66 4.82 -1.55
CA LEU A 272 8.61 4.09 -2.26
C LEU A 272 7.25 4.69 -1.91
N VAL A 273 6.37 4.72 -2.91
CA VAL A 273 4.97 5.08 -2.76
C VAL A 273 4.15 3.80 -2.79
N VAL A 274 3.49 3.52 -1.67
CA VAL A 274 2.83 2.24 -1.39
C VAL A 274 1.34 2.43 -1.16
N GLN A 275 0.55 1.42 -1.52
CA GLN A 275 -0.78 1.26 -0.97
C GLN A 275 -0.69 0.28 0.20
N ASP A 276 -1.12 0.77 1.37
CA ASP A 276 -1.28 -0.05 2.56
C ASP A 276 -2.76 -0.45 2.71
N PRO A 277 -3.10 -1.74 2.66
CA PRO A 277 -4.47 -2.20 2.88
C PRO A 277 -5.06 -1.83 4.26
N TRP A 278 -4.23 -1.55 5.26
CA TRP A 278 -4.64 -1.27 6.64
C TRP A 278 -4.95 0.22 6.86
N VAL A 279 -6.12 0.48 7.45
CA VAL A 279 -6.52 1.80 7.95
C VAL A 279 -6.82 1.67 9.42
N ASP A 280 -6.11 2.43 10.25
CA ASP A 280 -6.28 2.39 11.69
C ASP A 280 -7.42 3.31 12.15
N ALA A 281 -8.64 2.93 11.77
CA ALA A 281 -9.84 3.74 11.95
C ALA A 281 -10.15 4.04 13.42
N GLU A 282 -9.69 3.19 14.36
CA GLU A 282 -9.87 3.42 15.80
C GLU A 282 -9.03 4.59 16.33
N TYR A 283 -7.88 4.89 15.72
CA TYR A 283 -7.08 6.10 16.02
C TYR A 283 -7.38 7.26 15.05
N GLY A 284 -8.46 7.16 14.28
CA GLY A 284 -8.95 8.24 13.43
C GLY A 284 -8.31 8.32 12.05
N GLU A 285 -7.57 7.30 11.60
CA GLU A 285 -7.09 7.26 10.22
C GLU A 285 -8.24 7.07 9.23
N THR A 286 -8.07 7.67 8.04
CA THR A 286 -8.91 7.41 6.88
C THR A 286 -8.10 6.76 5.76
N TRP A 287 -8.79 6.33 4.71
CA TRP A 287 -8.16 5.80 3.51
C TRP A 287 -7.10 6.74 2.91
N VAL A 288 -7.23 8.07 3.11
CA VAL A 288 -6.29 9.06 2.60
C VAL A 288 -4.89 8.85 3.19
N SER A 289 -4.80 8.48 4.47
CA SER A 289 -3.51 8.24 5.13
C SER A 289 -2.81 7.01 4.57
N ALA A 290 -3.56 5.95 4.23
CA ALA A 290 -3.03 4.68 3.71
C ALA A 290 -2.85 4.64 2.17
N ASP A 291 -3.54 5.51 1.42
CA ASP A 291 -3.46 5.56 -0.05
C ASP A 291 -2.19 6.25 -0.55
N HIS A 292 -1.37 5.60 -1.38
CA HIS A 292 -0.13 6.18 -1.90
C HIS A 292 0.72 6.80 -0.78
N LEU A 293 0.91 6.05 0.30
CA LEU A 293 1.76 6.40 1.43
C LEU A 293 3.24 6.39 0.99
N ALA A 294 3.98 7.46 1.27
CA ALA A 294 5.41 7.49 1.01
C ALA A 294 6.18 6.90 2.20
N ILE A 295 7.06 5.93 1.95
CA ILE A 295 7.94 5.31 2.95
C ILE A 295 9.38 5.43 2.44
N SER A 296 10.29 5.95 3.27
CA SER A 296 11.71 6.09 2.90
C SER A 296 12.31 4.71 2.62
N ILE A 297 13.33 4.64 1.76
CA ILE A 297 13.98 3.36 1.47
C ILE A 297 14.60 2.74 2.73
N ASP A 298 15.13 3.55 3.64
CA ASP A 298 15.68 3.10 4.92
C ASP A 298 14.59 2.50 5.82
N ASP A 299 13.41 3.13 5.89
CA ASP A 299 12.27 2.59 6.62
C ASP A 299 11.72 1.30 5.97
N ILE A 300 11.74 1.19 4.64
CA ILE A 300 11.43 -0.08 3.96
C ILE A 300 12.42 -1.17 4.38
N GLN A 301 13.73 -0.87 4.46
CA GLN A 301 14.72 -1.85 4.91
C GLN A 301 14.55 -2.26 6.37
N LEU A 302 14.09 -1.34 7.21
CA LEU A 302 13.77 -1.58 8.61
C LEU A 302 12.54 -2.48 8.76
N MET A 303 11.49 -2.22 7.98
CA MET A 303 10.20 -2.91 8.06
C MET A 303 10.16 -4.25 7.32
N ALA A 304 10.87 -4.40 6.21
CA ALA A 304 10.81 -5.57 5.32
C ALA A 304 11.61 -6.76 5.87
N GLN A 305 11.37 -7.12 7.13
CA GLN A 305 11.97 -8.24 7.84
C GLN A 305 10.99 -8.75 8.89
N PHE A 306 10.74 -10.05 8.93
CA PHE A 306 9.82 -10.67 9.88
C PHE A 306 10.36 -12.03 10.35
N GLY A 307 9.94 -12.48 11.54
CA GLY A 307 10.31 -13.77 12.12
C GLY A 307 11.65 -13.81 12.87
N ASP A 308 11.95 -14.98 13.46
CA ASP A 308 13.21 -15.26 14.14
C ASP A 308 13.71 -16.69 13.79
N PRO A 309 14.82 -16.83 13.02
CA PRO A 309 15.61 -15.76 12.43
C PRO A 309 14.82 -14.96 11.39
N ALA A 310 15.15 -13.68 11.24
CA ALA A 310 14.44 -12.79 10.33
C ALA A 310 14.61 -13.20 8.86
N TYR A 311 13.51 -13.16 8.11
CA TYR A 311 13.49 -13.31 6.66
C TYR A 311 12.76 -12.15 5.99
N ARG A 312 12.98 -12.02 4.69
CA ARG A 312 12.41 -10.98 3.85
C ARG A 312 11.72 -11.59 2.66
N ALA A 313 10.60 -11.00 2.25
CA ALA A 313 9.86 -11.44 1.07
C ALA A 313 9.37 -10.26 0.23
N ALA A 314 9.54 -10.36 -1.08
CA ALA A 314 9.00 -9.42 -2.05
C ALA A 314 8.56 -10.16 -3.31
N ILE A 315 7.47 -9.74 -3.92
CA ILE A 315 6.99 -10.27 -5.20
C ILE A 315 7.01 -9.11 -6.19
N VAL A 316 7.82 -9.25 -7.24
CA VAL A 316 7.92 -8.26 -8.32
C VAL A 316 7.01 -8.70 -9.45
N LEU A 317 5.94 -7.96 -9.68
CA LEU A 317 5.08 -8.09 -10.85
C LEU A 317 5.65 -7.19 -11.95
N PRO A 318 6.15 -7.76 -13.07
CA PRO A 318 6.72 -6.97 -14.15
C PRO A 318 5.71 -5.96 -14.71
N ALA A 319 6.22 -4.81 -15.17
CA ALA A 319 5.40 -3.85 -15.92
C ALA A 319 4.67 -4.57 -17.06
N SER A 320 3.36 -4.35 -17.18
CA SER A 320 2.60 -4.87 -18.31
C SER A 320 3.17 -4.26 -19.59
N GLY A 321 3.76 -5.08 -20.47
CA GLY A 321 4.23 -4.63 -21.78
C GLY A 321 3.09 -3.95 -22.53
N HIS A 322 3.37 -2.76 -23.08
CA HIS A 322 2.46 -2.07 -24.00
C HIS A 322 2.30 -2.82 -25.31
#